data_AF-A0A848VL90-F1
#
_entry.id   AF-A0A848VL90-F1
#
_cell.length_a   1.000
_cell.length_b   1.000
_cell.length_c   1.000
_cell.angle_alpha   90.00
_cell.angle_beta   90.00
_cell.angle_gamma   90.00
#
_symmetry.space_group_name_H-M   'P 1'
#
loop_
_entity.id
_entity.type
_entity.pdbx_description
1 polymer ?
#
loop_
_entity_poly.entity_id
_entity_poly.type
_entity_poly.pdbx_seq_one_letter_code
_entity_poly.pdbx_strand_id
1 'polypeptide(L)'
;MLLANQTVALHIVKAEPKRAGVFRTHDAPDQEKIKQLVAYVRGFGYTVESRDGTIAPQALNQLMRDAEGKPEQPVIQQAALRAMAKARYSPEENGHFGLGFKHYSHFTSPIRRYPDLITHRILRHMSRDEKSPDYGTLNGQCEHLSERERIADEAQRESVKLKKVEYMQQHVGDTFEGVISGVTSFGLFVELSSLLVEGLVHVRELSDDYYEYDELAYMLVGRNSGRRFKLGDPVKVVVASANTESREIDFVFA
;
A
#
# COMPACT_ATOMS: atom_id res chain seq x y z
N MET A 1 -19.96 10.98 0.05
CA MET A 1 -18.89 11.28 1.03
C MET A 1 -17.76 12.13 0.43
N LEU A 2 -17.11 11.71 -0.67
CA LEU A 2 -15.98 12.44 -1.26
C LEU A 2 -16.29 13.89 -1.66
N LEU A 3 -17.46 14.13 -2.25
CA LEU A 3 -17.90 15.49 -2.59
C LEU A 3 -18.02 16.37 -1.34
N ALA A 4 -18.68 15.90 -0.28
CA ALA A 4 -18.79 16.64 0.98
C ALA A 4 -17.42 16.96 1.59
N ASN A 5 -16.51 15.99 1.59
CA ASN A 5 -15.12 16.15 2.04
C ASN A 5 -14.37 17.23 1.23
N GLN A 6 -14.50 17.23 -0.11
CA GLN A 6 -13.90 18.22 -0.99
C GLN A 6 -14.53 19.61 -0.81
N THR A 7 -15.85 19.70 -0.70
CA THR A 7 -16.58 20.95 -0.48
C THR A 7 -16.18 21.60 0.84
N VAL A 8 -16.08 20.81 1.92
CA VAL A 8 -15.64 21.30 3.23
C VAL A 8 -14.20 21.78 3.19
N ALA A 9 -13.29 21.03 2.57
CA ALA A 9 -11.90 21.46 2.41
C ALA A 9 -11.81 22.79 1.66
N LEU A 10 -12.53 22.91 0.53
CA LEU A 10 -12.58 24.13 -0.26
C LEU A 10 -13.18 25.31 0.54
N HIS A 11 -14.21 25.05 1.34
CA HIS A 11 -14.85 26.06 2.18
C HIS A 11 -13.89 26.63 3.23
N ILE A 12 -13.09 25.78 3.87
CA ILE A 12 -12.07 26.20 4.84
C ILE A 12 -10.95 26.99 4.14
N VAL A 13 -10.48 26.52 2.98
CA VAL A 13 -9.41 27.20 2.21
C VAL A 13 -9.83 28.59 1.74
N LYS A 14 -11.10 28.77 1.35
CA LYS A 14 -11.66 30.04 0.87
C LYS A 14 -12.15 30.97 1.98
N ALA A 15 -12.00 30.59 3.25
CA ALA A 15 -12.48 31.39 4.37
C ALA A 15 -11.71 32.71 4.49
N GLU A 16 -12.45 33.80 4.71
CA GLU A 16 -11.90 35.12 5.02
C GLU A 16 -12.41 35.58 6.39
N PRO A 17 -11.53 35.88 7.37
CA PRO A 17 -10.07 35.78 7.30
C PRO A 17 -9.58 34.32 7.18
N LYS A 18 -8.37 34.13 6.63
CA LYS A 18 -7.75 32.82 6.47
C LYS A 18 -7.73 32.04 7.80
N ARG A 19 -8.22 30.80 7.77
CA ARG A 19 -8.26 29.90 8.93
C ARG A 19 -7.35 28.70 8.72
N ALA A 20 -6.76 28.22 9.81
CA ALA A 20 -6.06 26.93 9.81
C ALA A 20 -7.09 25.79 9.72
N GLY A 21 -6.79 24.78 8.92
CA GLY A 21 -7.65 23.62 8.66
C GLY A 21 -6.98 22.32 9.06
N VAL A 22 -7.71 21.21 9.00
CA VAL A 22 -7.13 19.87 8.99
C VAL A 22 -7.42 19.26 7.63
N PHE A 23 -6.39 19.07 6.82
CA PHE A 23 -6.49 18.51 5.48
C PHE A 23 -5.98 17.08 5.47
N ARG A 24 -6.53 16.27 4.56
CA ARG A 24 -6.03 14.94 4.28
C ARG A 24 -5.18 15.05 3.02
N THR A 25 -3.88 15.07 3.19
CA THR A 25 -2.93 15.25 2.09
C THR A 25 -2.31 13.93 1.67
N HIS A 26 -1.98 13.83 0.40
CA HIS A 26 -1.25 12.71 -0.17
C HIS A 26 -0.28 13.27 -1.21
N ASP A 27 1.00 13.24 -0.89
CA ASP A 27 2.04 13.80 -1.74
C ASP A 27 2.20 12.97 -3.03
N ALA A 28 2.97 13.52 -3.98
CA ALA A 28 3.44 12.74 -5.11
C ALA A 28 4.36 11.59 -4.63
N PRO A 29 4.40 10.47 -5.36
CA PRO A 29 5.34 9.39 -5.11
C PRO A 29 6.81 9.85 -5.06
N ASP A 30 7.63 9.12 -4.30
CA ASP A 30 9.07 9.34 -4.26
C ASP A 30 9.73 9.00 -5.62
N GLN A 31 10.72 9.81 -6.03
CA GLN A 31 11.33 9.69 -7.35
C GLN A 31 12.05 8.36 -7.57
N GLU A 32 12.75 7.85 -6.57
CA GLU A 32 13.46 6.58 -6.69
C GLU A 32 12.49 5.41 -6.76
N LYS A 33 11.41 5.45 -5.95
CA LYS A 33 10.34 4.45 -6.04
C LYS A 33 9.66 4.42 -7.40
N ILE A 34 9.48 5.58 -8.05
CA ILE A 34 8.93 5.64 -9.41
C ILE A 34 9.91 5.06 -10.43
N LYS A 35 11.21 5.37 -10.34
CA LYS A 35 12.21 4.77 -11.23
C LYS A 35 12.21 3.24 -11.11
N GLN A 36 12.14 2.71 -9.89
CA GLN A 36 12.03 1.28 -9.61
C GLN A 36 10.74 0.70 -10.22
N LEU A 37 9.59 1.35 -10.03
CA LEU A 37 8.33 0.92 -10.63
C LEU A 37 8.42 0.87 -12.17
N VAL A 38 8.98 1.91 -12.79
CA VAL A 38 9.12 1.99 -14.26
C VAL A 38 10.04 0.88 -14.79
N ALA A 39 11.15 0.61 -14.11
CA ALA A 39 12.04 -0.50 -14.46
C ALA A 39 11.33 -1.86 -14.30
N TYR A 40 10.61 -2.02 -13.20
CA TYR A 40 9.85 -3.23 -12.87
C TYR A 40 8.81 -3.56 -13.94
N VAL A 41 7.92 -2.63 -14.28
CA VAL A 41 6.84 -2.87 -15.24
C VAL A 41 7.33 -3.01 -16.68
N ARG A 42 8.51 -2.45 -17.00
CA ARG A 42 9.18 -2.67 -18.30
C ARG A 42 9.55 -4.14 -18.51
N GLY A 43 9.87 -4.88 -17.43
CA GLY A 43 10.11 -6.32 -17.49
C GLY A 43 8.90 -7.12 -18.00
N PHE A 44 7.69 -6.59 -17.83
CA PHE A 44 6.44 -7.15 -18.33
C PHE A 44 5.99 -6.56 -19.66
N GLY A 45 6.83 -5.71 -20.29
CA GLY A 45 6.52 -5.06 -21.58
C GLY A 45 5.71 -3.77 -21.47
N TYR A 46 5.44 -3.26 -20.27
CA TYR A 46 4.72 -1.99 -20.10
C TYR A 46 5.69 -0.81 -20.15
N THR A 47 5.23 0.28 -20.75
CA THR A 47 5.95 1.55 -20.75
C THR A 47 5.14 2.58 -20.00
N VAL A 48 5.76 3.20 -18.99
CA VAL A 48 5.15 4.26 -18.20
C VAL A 48 5.93 5.53 -18.42
N GLU A 49 5.25 6.56 -18.91
CA GLU A 49 5.85 7.88 -19.07
C GLU A 49 6.16 8.46 -17.69
N SER A 50 7.44 8.75 -17.46
CA SER A 50 7.92 9.45 -16.28
C SER A 50 8.99 10.45 -16.71
N ARG A 51 9.07 11.58 -16.03
CA ARG A 51 10.08 12.62 -16.29
C ARG A 51 10.88 12.83 -15.02
N ASP A 52 12.17 12.51 -15.05
CA ASP A 52 13.09 12.63 -13.91
C ASP A 52 12.55 12.00 -12.61
N GLY A 53 11.91 10.83 -12.70
CA GLY A 53 11.31 10.14 -11.55
C GLY A 53 9.98 10.71 -11.08
N THR A 54 9.42 11.72 -11.76
CA THR A 54 8.06 12.19 -11.51
C THR A 54 7.07 11.53 -12.47
N ILE A 55 5.90 11.18 -11.95
CA ILE A 55 4.82 10.53 -12.71
C ILE A 55 3.53 11.34 -12.59
N ALA A 56 2.82 11.50 -13.71
CA ALA A 56 1.48 12.06 -13.70
C ALA A 56 0.47 11.01 -13.21
N PRO A 57 -0.57 11.36 -12.43
CA PRO A 57 -1.61 10.42 -12.01
C PRO A 57 -2.24 9.65 -13.18
N GLN A 58 -2.38 10.31 -14.34
CA GLN A 58 -2.92 9.73 -15.56
C GLN A 58 -2.06 8.58 -16.11
N ALA A 59 -0.73 8.68 -16.03
CA ALA A 59 0.17 7.63 -16.49
C ALA A 59 0.05 6.37 -15.63
N LEU A 60 -0.10 6.54 -14.31
CA LEU A 60 -0.32 5.41 -13.40
C LEU A 60 -1.69 4.75 -13.65
N ASN A 61 -2.74 5.55 -13.86
CA ASN A 61 -4.05 5.03 -14.22
C ASN A 61 -4.05 4.29 -15.56
N GLN A 62 -3.24 4.74 -16.53
CA GLN A 62 -3.08 4.05 -17.79
C GLN A 62 -2.43 2.68 -17.60
N LEU A 63 -1.34 2.59 -16.84
CA LEU A 63 -0.71 1.32 -16.47
C LEU A 63 -1.72 0.35 -15.83
N MET A 64 -2.56 0.83 -14.91
CA MET A 64 -3.57 -0.03 -14.26
C MET A 64 -4.59 -0.58 -15.26
N ARG A 65 -5.01 0.24 -16.25
CA ARG A 65 -5.93 -0.19 -17.32
C ARG A 65 -5.27 -1.17 -18.29
N ASP A 66 -4.01 -0.93 -18.64
CA ASP A 66 -3.29 -1.81 -19.57
C ASP A 66 -3.00 -3.18 -18.96
N ALA A 67 -2.83 -3.25 -17.64
CA ALA A 67 -2.63 -4.48 -16.89
C ALA A 67 -3.95 -5.22 -16.55
N GLU A 68 -5.11 -4.60 -16.76
CA GLU A 68 -6.41 -5.15 -16.35
C GLU A 68 -6.74 -6.47 -17.07
N GLY A 69 -7.16 -7.48 -16.32
CA GLY A 69 -7.51 -8.81 -16.79
C GLY A 69 -6.33 -9.72 -17.12
N LYS A 70 -5.08 -9.25 -16.95
CA LYS A 70 -3.88 -10.03 -17.27
C LYS A 70 -3.32 -10.76 -16.05
N PRO A 71 -2.59 -11.88 -16.23
CA PRO A 71 -2.00 -12.64 -15.13
C PRO A 71 -1.13 -11.79 -14.19
N GLU A 72 -0.40 -10.82 -14.74
CA GLU A 72 0.49 -9.92 -14.00
C GLU A 72 -0.21 -8.70 -13.35
N GLN A 73 -1.53 -8.55 -13.49
CA GLN A 73 -2.28 -7.44 -12.89
C GLN A 73 -2.02 -7.27 -11.39
N PRO A 74 -2.14 -8.32 -10.55
CA PRO A 74 -2.06 -8.16 -9.10
C PRO A 74 -0.70 -7.62 -8.67
N VAL A 75 0.35 -8.06 -9.35
CA VAL A 75 1.73 -7.72 -9.01
C VAL A 75 2.11 -6.31 -9.44
N ILE A 76 1.64 -5.89 -10.62
CA ILE A 76 1.78 -4.50 -11.08
C ILE A 76 1.01 -3.56 -10.15
N GLN A 77 -0.21 -3.91 -9.74
CA GLN A 77 -1.00 -3.11 -8.80
C GLN A 77 -0.29 -2.98 -7.45
N GLN A 78 0.23 -4.08 -6.91
CA GLN A 78 0.94 -4.06 -5.64
C GLN A 78 2.24 -3.24 -5.71
N ALA A 79 3.00 -3.34 -6.80
CA ALA A 79 4.20 -2.52 -7.02
C ALA A 79 3.85 -1.03 -7.13
N ALA A 80 2.81 -0.69 -7.89
CA ALA A 80 2.32 0.69 -8.01
C ALA A 80 1.91 1.26 -6.65
N LEU A 81 1.15 0.51 -5.84
CA LEU A 81 0.76 0.93 -4.50
C LEU A 81 1.95 1.13 -3.57
N ARG A 82 2.99 0.30 -3.65
CA ARG A 82 4.23 0.44 -2.86
C ARG A 82 5.03 1.70 -3.23
N ALA A 83 4.93 2.15 -4.47
CA ALA A 83 5.59 3.36 -4.94
C ALA A 83 4.92 4.65 -4.43
N MET A 84 3.62 4.60 -4.12
CA MET A 84 2.85 5.75 -3.67
C MET A 84 3.29 6.27 -2.30
N ALA A 85 3.14 7.58 -2.09
CA ALA A 85 3.31 8.19 -0.77
C ALA A 85 2.19 7.76 0.20
N LYS A 86 2.47 7.73 1.50
CA LYS A 86 1.41 7.55 2.50
C LYS A 86 0.66 8.87 2.68
N ALA A 87 -0.67 8.82 2.70
CA ALA A 87 -1.47 9.97 3.05
C ALA A 87 -1.31 10.32 4.54
N ARG A 88 -1.43 11.61 4.88
CA ARG A 88 -1.32 12.12 6.25
C ARG A 88 -2.32 13.24 6.52
N TYR A 89 -2.52 13.55 7.79
CA TYR A 89 -3.16 14.80 8.17
C TYR A 89 -2.14 15.94 8.18
N SER A 90 -2.55 17.11 7.71
CA SER A 90 -1.71 18.31 7.66
C SER A 90 -2.55 19.56 7.87
N PRO A 91 -2.03 20.60 8.55
CA PRO A 91 -2.65 21.93 8.52
C PRO A 91 -2.45 22.65 7.17
N GLU A 92 -1.51 22.17 6.35
CA GLU A 92 -1.26 22.66 4.99
C GLU A 92 -2.10 21.90 3.96
N GLU A 93 -2.62 22.63 2.98
CA GLU A 93 -3.40 22.09 1.89
C GLU A 93 -2.51 21.77 0.68
N ASN A 94 -1.85 20.61 0.72
CA ASN A 94 -0.93 20.17 -0.34
C ASN A 94 -1.60 19.21 -1.36
N GLY A 95 -2.93 19.17 -1.35
CA GLY A 95 -3.75 18.28 -2.18
C GLY A 95 -3.57 16.79 -1.91
N HIS A 96 -4.25 16.00 -2.74
CA HIS A 96 -4.34 14.55 -2.59
C HIS A 96 -4.08 13.83 -3.91
N PHE A 97 -2.82 13.51 -4.19
CA PHE A 97 -2.37 12.90 -5.44
C PHE A 97 -3.16 11.63 -5.79
N GLY A 98 -3.32 10.70 -4.85
CA GLY A 98 -4.05 9.44 -5.10
C GLY A 98 -5.55 9.60 -5.43
N LEU A 99 -6.15 10.76 -5.16
CA LEU A 99 -7.55 11.06 -5.51
C LEU A 99 -7.66 12.07 -6.67
N GLY A 100 -6.54 12.66 -7.11
CA GLY A 100 -6.55 13.76 -8.08
C GLY A 100 -7.26 15.02 -7.59
N PHE A 101 -7.41 15.20 -6.27
CA PHE A 101 -8.11 16.36 -5.71
C PHE A 101 -7.14 17.44 -5.25
N LYS A 102 -7.42 18.68 -5.65
CA LYS A 102 -6.70 19.86 -5.17
C LYS A 102 -6.97 20.09 -3.69
N HIS A 103 -8.24 20.15 -3.28
CA HIS A 103 -8.64 20.36 -1.89
C HIS A 103 -9.27 19.09 -1.32
N TYR A 104 -8.77 18.57 -0.20
CA TYR A 104 -9.36 17.39 0.44
C TYR A 104 -9.16 17.35 1.97
N SER A 105 -10.22 16.97 2.68
CA SER A 105 -10.25 16.81 4.13
C SER A 105 -11.22 15.70 4.52
N HIS A 106 -10.99 15.04 5.65
CA HIS A 106 -11.98 14.14 6.22
C HIS A 106 -12.99 14.92 7.08
N PHE A 107 -14.26 14.85 6.71
CA PHE A 107 -15.34 15.55 7.42
C PHE A 107 -16.48 14.61 7.86
N THR A 108 -16.67 13.52 7.12
CA THR A 108 -17.93 12.76 7.12
C THR A 108 -18.00 11.61 8.14
N SER A 109 -17.05 11.48 9.06
CA SER A 109 -17.03 10.39 10.05
C SER A 109 -16.50 10.80 11.45
N PRO A 110 -17.04 11.86 12.09
CA PRO A 110 -16.55 12.39 13.38
C PRO A 110 -16.65 11.41 14.56
N ILE A 111 -17.50 10.39 14.50
CA ILE A 111 -17.64 9.38 15.56
C ILE A 111 -16.39 8.50 15.68
N ARG A 112 -15.73 8.20 14.55
CA ARG A 112 -14.63 7.22 14.48
C ARG A 112 -13.30 7.79 14.02
N ARG A 113 -13.26 9.09 13.71
CA ARG A 113 -12.05 9.81 13.28
C ARG A 113 -12.04 11.19 13.94
N TYR A 114 -11.08 11.39 14.83
CA TYR A 114 -10.88 12.68 15.49
C TYR A 114 -10.56 13.86 14.54
N PRO A 115 -9.84 13.68 13.39
CA PRO A 115 -9.66 14.74 12.39
C PRO A 115 -10.99 15.32 11.88
N ASP A 116 -12.00 14.47 11.66
CA ASP A 116 -13.32 14.91 11.26
C ASP A 116 -13.97 15.75 12.38
N LEU A 117 -13.83 15.35 13.66
CA LEU A 117 -14.34 16.12 14.78
C LEU A 117 -13.68 17.51 14.89
N ILE A 118 -12.36 17.61 14.65
CA ILE A 118 -11.66 18.90 14.59
C ILE A 118 -12.23 19.75 13.44
N THR A 119 -12.42 19.15 12.27
CA THR A 119 -13.00 19.82 11.09
C THR A 119 -14.41 20.35 11.39
N HIS A 120 -15.26 19.56 12.06
CA HIS A 120 -16.58 20.03 12.52
C HIS A 120 -16.50 21.22 13.48
N ARG A 121 -15.54 21.21 14.42
CA ARG A 121 -15.32 22.34 15.35
C ARG A 121 -14.85 23.59 14.62
N ILE A 122 -13.95 23.46 13.64
CA ILE A 122 -13.50 24.57 12.78
C ILE A 122 -14.69 25.17 12.03
N LEU A 123 -15.53 24.34 11.41
CA LEU A 123 -16.73 24.80 10.72
C LEU A 123 -17.74 25.50 11.65
N ARG A 124 -17.88 25.02 12.91
CA ARG A 124 -18.70 25.69 13.92
C ARG A 124 -18.13 27.03 14.34
N HIS A 125 -16.81 27.15 14.51
CA HIS A 125 -16.17 28.43 14.80
C HIS A 125 -16.31 29.38 13.61
N MET A 126 -16.30 28.87 12.38
CA MET A 126 -16.54 29.65 11.16
C MET A 126 -17.95 30.21 11.13
N SER A 127 -18.98 29.40 11.41
CA SER A 127 -20.37 29.86 11.35
C SER A 127 -20.76 30.84 12.45
N ARG A 128 -19.88 31.07 13.44
CA ARG A 128 -20.09 31.96 14.59
C ARG A 128 -19.08 33.10 14.67
N ASP A 129 -18.20 33.22 13.69
CA ASP A 129 -17.07 34.16 13.72
C ASP A 129 -16.19 34.05 14.99
N GLU A 130 -16.11 32.85 15.56
CA GLU A 130 -15.27 32.54 16.72
C GLU A 130 -13.82 32.21 16.27
N LYS A 131 -12.86 32.43 17.18
CA LYS A 131 -11.44 32.13 16.94
C LYS A 131 -11.22 30.63 16.77
N SER A 132 -10.56 30.25 15.68
CA SER A 132 -10.15 28.86 15.41
C SER A 132 -8.77 28.56 16.02
N PRO A 133 -8.43 27.27 16.26
CA PRO A 133 -7.07 26.88 16.63
C PRO A 133 -6.04 27.45 15.65
N ASP A 134 -4.86 27.82 16.17
CA ASP A 134 -3.77 28.29 15.33
C ASP A 134 -3.05 27.13 14.61
N TYR A 135 -2.18 27.50 13.67
CA TYR A 135 -1.42 26.55 12.88
C TYR A 135 -0.54 25.63 13.74
N GLY A 136 0.16 26.18 14.74
CA GLY A 136 1.07 25.40 15.59
C GLY A 136 0.33 24.31 16.37
N THR A 137 -0.84 24.65 16.92
CA THR A 137 -1.72 23.71 17.61
C THR A 137 -2.19 22.61 16.66
N LEU A 138 -2.65 22.96 15.45
CA LEU A 138 -3.11 21.98 14.47
C LEU A 138 -1.99 21.11 13.93
N ASN A 139 -0.76 21.63 13.79
CA ASN A 139 0.38 20.85 13.31
C ASN A 139 0.67 19.66 14.23
N GLY A 140 0.85 19.93 15.54
CA GLY A 140 1.09 18.88 16.53
C GLY A 140 -0.07 17.87 16.62
N GLN A 141 -1.32 18.35 16.47
CA GLN A 141 -2.48 17.46 16.38
C GLN A 141 -2.46 16.59 15.13
N CYS A 142 -2.15 17.16 13.96
CA CYS A 142 -2.10 16.41 12.69
C CYS A 142 -1.01 15.33 12.69
N GLU A 143 0.17 15.64 13.23
CA GLU A 143 1.26 14.68 13.42
C GLU A 143 0.82 13.52 14.31
N HIS A 144 0.25 13.84 15.48
CA HIS A 144 -0.26 12.84 16.41
C HIS A 144 -1.35 11.95 15.77
N LEU A 145 -2.30 12.56 15.05
CA LEU A 145 -3.41 11.83 14.43
C LEU A 145 -2.94 10.92 13.29
N SER A 146 -1.97 11.36 12.50
CA SER A 146 -1.35 10.54 11.46
C SER A 146 -0.56 9.38 12.06
N GLU A 147 0.09 9.58 13.21
CA GLU A 147 0.78 8.52 13.92
C GLU A 147 -0.18 7.49 14.52
N ARG A 148 -1.27 7.95 15.16
CA ARG A 148 -2.30 7.04 15.70
C ARG A 148 -2.99 6.23 14.60
N GLU A 149 -3.19 6.80 13.42
CA GLU A 149 -3.70 6.07 12.25
C GLU A 149 -2.74 4.94 11.84
N ARG A 150 -1.44 5.22 11.74
CA ARG A 150 -0.43 4.20 11.41
C ARG A 150 -0.40 3.05 12.43
N ILE A 151 -0.38 3.39 13.72
CA ILE A 151 -0.39 2.39 14.80
C ILE A 151 -1.64 1.51 14.73
N ALA A 152 -2.81 2.11 14.46
CA ALA A 152 -4.05 1.35 14.34
C ALA A 152 -4.03 0.41 13.12
N ASP A 153 -3.54 0.87 11.97
CA ASP A 153 -3.39 0.07 10.76
C ASP A 153 -2.40 -1.08 10.97
N GLU A 154 -1.28 -0.84 11.64
CA GLU A 154 -0.28 -1.86 11.98
C GLU A 154 -0.87 -2.92 12.91
N ALA A 155 -1.52 -2.51 14.01
CA ALA A 155 -2.18 -3.43 14.92
C ALA A 155 -3.27 -4.27 14.23
N GLN A 156 -4.05 -3.67 13.33
CA GLN A 156 -5.03 -4.40 12.53
C GLN A 156 -4.36 -5.45 11.63
N ARG A 157 -3.29 -5.07 10.92
CA ARG A 157 -2.53 -5.99 10.05
C ARG A 157 -1.95 -7.16 10.85
N GLU A 158 -1.38 -6.88 12.01
CA GLU A 158 -0.84 -7.90 12.91
C GLU A 158 -1.93 -8.87 13.40
N SER A 159 -3.09 -8.34 13.80
CA SER A 159 -4.23 -9.15 14.22
C SER A 159 -4.74 -10.06 13.10
N VAL A 160 -4.89 -9.51 11.88
CA VAL A 160 -5.27 -10.28 10.70
C VAL A 160 -4.22 -11.34 10.36
N LYS A 161 -2.92 -11.00 10.43
CA LYS A 161 -1.83 -11.95 10.17
C LYS A 161 -1.89 -13.13 11.16
N LEU A 162 -2.05 -12.84 12.45
CA LEU A 162 -2.19 -13.88 13.46
C LEU A 162 -3.38 -14.81 13.17
N LYS A 163 -4.54 -14.25 12.83
CA LYS A 163 -5.74 -15.04 12.51
C LYS A 163 -5.57 -15.89 11.25
N LYS A 164 -4.84 -15.40 10.25
CA LYS A 164 -4.45 -16.17 9.06
C LYS A 164 -3.56 -17.35 9.43
N VAL A 165 -2.57 -17.15 10.30
CA VAL A 165 -1.67 -18.22 10.76
C VAL A 165 -2.44 -19.28 11.57
N GLU A 166 -3.27 -18.86 12.52
CA GLU A 166 -4.14 -19.78 13.29
C GLU A 166 -5.06 -20.61 12.39
N TYR A 167 -5.59 -20.00 11.33
CA TYR A 167 -6.38 -20.72 10.32
C TYR A 167 -5.53 -21.77 9.59
N MET A 168 -4.33 -21.40 9.14
CA MET A 168 -3.43 -22.30 8.40
C MET A 168 -2.89 -23.46 9.23
N GLN A 169 -2.87 -23.38 10.57
CA GLN A 169 -2.50 -24.52 11.42
C GLN A 169 -3.39 -25.74 11.19
N GLN A 170 -4.65 -25.53 10.80
CA GLN A 170 -5.61 -26.62 10.52
C GLN A 170 -5.41 -27.22 9.11
N HIS A 171 -4.55 -26.62 8.30
CA HIS A 171 -4.30 -26.95 6.90
C HIS A 171 -2.85 -27.37 6.65
N VAL A 172 -2.08 -27.68 7.69
CA VAL A 172 -0.72 -28.22 7.53
C VAL A 172 -0.79 -29.55 6.79
N GLY A 173 -0.04 -29.67 5.70
CA GLY A 173 -0.05 -30.80 4.76
C GLY A 173 -1.02 -30.64 3.59
N ASP A 174 -1.96 -29.70 3.63
CA ASP A 174 -2.85 -29.42 2.51
C ASP A 174 -2.12 -28.68 1.39
N THR A 175 -2.61 -28.85 0.16
CA THR A 175 -2.04 -28.23 -1.04
C THR A 175 -2.95 -27.12 -1.56
N PHE A 176 -2.37 -25.97 -1.87
CA PHE A 176 -3.08 -24.80 -2.36
C PHE A 176 -2.47 -24.26 -3.66
N GLU A 177 -3.31 -23.62 -4.46
CA GLU A 177 -2.86 -22.76 -5.56
C GLU A 177 -2.54 -21.36 -5.02
N GLY A 178 -1.45 -20.79 -5.51
CA GLY A 178 -0.99 -19.47 -5.15
C GLY A 178 -0.21 -18.79 -6.26
N VAL A 179 0.17 -17.56 -5.99
CA VAL A 179 0.96 -16.72 -6.88
C VAL A 179 2.17 -16.21 -6.12
N ILE A 180 3.34 -16.18 -6.75
CA ILE A 180 4.53 -15.58 -6.15
C ILE A 180 4.29 -14.06 -5.97
N SER A 181 4.09 -13.62 -4.73
CA SER A 181 3.82 -12.23 -4.34
C SER A 181 5.09 -11.42 -4.05
N GLY A 182 6.19 -12.12 -3.79
CA GLY A 182 7.49 -11.53 -3.47
C GLY A 182 8.64 -12.47 -3.75
N VAL A 183 9.77 -11.89 -4.15
CA VAL A 183 11.01 -12.61 -4.40
C VAL A 183 12.12 -11.93 -3.60
N THR A 184 12.89 -12.69 -2.85
CA THR A 184 14.07 -12.22 -2.12
C THR A 184 15.24 -13.15 -2.37
N SER A 185 16.43 -12.77 -1.89
CA SER A 185 17.62 -13.63 -1.96
C SER A 185 17.52 -14.92 -1.15
N PHE A 186 16.61 -14.99 -0.17
CA PHE A 186 16.47 -16.15 0.72
C PHE A 186 15.20 -16.98 0.44
N GLY A 187 14.29 -16.54 -0.42
CA GLY A 187 13.10 -17.31 -0.74
C GLY A 187 12.05 -16.58 -1.58
N LEU A 188 10.90 -17.23 -1.70
CA LEU A 188 9.74 -16.79 -2.47
C LEU A 188 8.55 -16.65 -1.54
N PHE A 189 7.94 -15.47 -1.51
CA PHE A 189 6.65 -15.28 -0.87
C PHE A 189 5.55 -15.72 -1.84
N VAL A 190 4.65 -16.57 -1.37
CA VAL A 190 3.52 -17.08 -2.15
C VAL A 190 2.23 -16.67 -1.46
N GLU A 191 1.35 -15.99 -2.18
CA GLU A 191 0.01 -15.65 -1.72
C GLU A 191 -1.00 -16.67 -2.27
N LEU A 192 -1.74 -17.33 -1.39
CA LEU A 192 -2.77 -18.31 -1.74
C LEU A 192 -3.96 -17.62 -2.39
N SER A 193 -4.33 -18.03 -3.60
CA SER A 193 -5.29 -17.31 -4.45
C SER A 193 -6.71 -17.23 -3.85
N SER A 194 -7.13 -18.23 -3.08
CA SER A 194 -8.46 -18.29 -2.47
C SER A 194 -8.56 -17.67 -1.08
N LEU A 195 -7.44 -17.47 -0.38
CA LEU A 195 -7.41 -17.12 1.04
C LEU A 195 -6.69 -15.79 1.33
N LEU A 196 -5.96 -15.24 0.35
CA LEU A 196 -5.09 -14.07 0.51
C LEU A 196 -4.09 -14.26 1.68
N VAL A 197 -3.67 -15.50 1.91
CA VAL A 197 -2.70 -15.87 2.94
C VAL A 197 -1.33 -15.92 2.28
N GLU A 198 -0.36 -15.24 2.86
CA GLU A 198 1.02 -15.23 2.39
C GLU A 198 1.89 -16.13 3.28
N GLY A 199 2.74 -16.93 2.66
CA GLY A 199 3.76 -17.76 3.30
C GLY A 199 5.05 -17.81 2.50
N LEU A 200 6.11 -18.38 3.07
CA LEU A 200 7.45 -18.37 2.51
C LEU A 200 7.85 -19.77 2.03
N VAL A 201 8.30 -19.88 0.78
CA VAL A 201 9.11 -21.00 0.30
C VAL A 201 10.57 -20.59 0.43
N HIS A 202 11.29 -21.14 1.41
CA HIS A 202 12.71 -20.82 1.59
C HIS A 202 13.53 -21.44 0.45
N VAL A 203 14.59 -20.75 -0.01
CA VAL A 203 15.48 -21.25 -1.08
C VAL A 203 16.15 -22.60 -0.75
N ARG A 204 16.14 -23.01 0.52
CA ARG A 204 16.71 -24.29 0.97
C ARG A 204 15.82 -25.48 0.62
N GLU A 205 14.53 -25.23 0.47
CA GLU A 205 13.56 -26.22 -0.01
C GLU A 205 13.68 -26.44 -1.53
N LEU A 206 14.42 -25.56 -2.23
CA LEU A 206 14.72 -25.68 -3.67
C LEU A 206 16.00 -26.50 -3.87
N SER A 207 15.96 -27.78 -3.52
CA SER A 207 17.13 -28.66 -3.58
C SER A 207 17.56 -29.05 -5.01
N ASP A 208 16.83 -28.61 -6.03
CA ASP A 208 17.08 -28.97 -7.43
C ASP A 208 18.19 -28.13 -8.10
N ASP A 209 18.52 -26.95 -7.55
CA ASP A 209 19.56 -26.09 -8.11
C ASP A 209 20.12 -25.08 -7.08
N TYR A 210 21.17 -24.36 -7.47
CA TYR A 210 21.61 -23.14 -6.79
C TYR A 210 20.92 -21.93 -7.42
N TYR A 211 20.04 -21.26 -6.67
CA TYR A 211 19.28 -20.12 -7.16
C TYR A 211 19.96 -18.79 -6.80
N GLU A 212 20.16 -17.95 -7.81
CA GLU A 212 20.69 -16.60 -7.68
C GLU A 212 19.56 -15.57 -7.83
N TYR A 213 19.56 -14.55 -6.98
CA TYR A 213 18.57 -13.47 -7.03
C TYR A 213 19.00 -12.39 -8.00
N ASP A 214 18.20 -12.20 -9.05
CA ASP A 214 18.28 -11.06 -9.95
C ASP A 214 17.38 -9.94 -9.41
N GLU A 215 18.00 -8.96 -8.77
CA GLU A 215 17.33 -7.82 -8.15
C GLU A 215 16.63 -6.91 -9.18
N LEU A 216 17.19 -6.78 -10.38
CA LEU A 216 16.61 -5.93 -11.42
C LEU A 216 15.38 -6.59 -12.06
N ALA A 217 15.43 -7.91 -12.24
CA ALA A 217 14.37 -8.67 -12.87
C ALA A 217 13.37 -9.27 -11.85
N TYR A 218 13.60 -9.07 -10.55
CA TYR A 218 12.79 -9.58 -9.43
C TYR A 218 12.49 -11.08 -9.56
N MET A 219 13.54 -11.86 -9.75
CA MET A 219 13.42 -13.31 -9.94
C MET A 219 14.57 -14.09 -9.31
N LEU A 220 14.29 -15.35 -8.96
CA LEU A 220 15.32 -16.34 -8.66
C LEU A 220 15.60 -17.15 -9.92
N VAL A 221 16.88 -17.29 -10.27
CA VAL A 221 17.34 -18.04 -11.44
C VAL A 221 18.27 -19.17 -11.00
N GLY A 222 17.90 -20.40 -11.34
CA GLY A 222 18.72 -21.58 -11.12
C GLY A 222 19.95 -21.57 -12.02
N ARG A 223 21.13 -21.69 -11.42
CA ARG A 223 22.43 -21.56 -12.10
C ARG A 223 22.68 -22.66 -13.13
N ASN A 224 22.25 -23.89 -12.85
CA ASN A 224 22.50 -25.04 -13.72
C ASN A 224 21.31 -25.38 -14.63
N SER A 225 20.10 -25.31 -14.07
CA SER A 225 18.84 -25.63 -14.76
C SER A 225 18.34 -24.49 -15.64
N GLY A 226 18.72 -23.25 -15.32
CA GLY A 226 18.15 -22.05 -15.93
C GLY A 226 16.68 -21.79 -15.54
N ARG A 227 16.12 -22.58 -14.59
CA ARG A 227 14.74 -22.42 -14.10
C ARG A 227 14.58 -21.04 -13.45
N ARG A 228 13.43 -20.41 -13.65
CA ARG A 228 13.17 -19.06 -13.17
C ARG A 228 11.89 -19.04 -12.36
N PHE A 229 11.96 -18.42 -11.18
CA PHE A 229 10.80 -18.10 -10.36
C PHE A 229 10.64 -16.58 -10.35
N LYS A 230 9.56 -16.10 -10.93
CA LYS A 230 9.28 -14.68 -11.09
C LYS A 230 8.05 -14.29 -10.29
N LEU A 231 8.02 -13.02 -9.92
CA LEU A 231 6.86 -12.44 -9.28
C LEU A 231 5.66 -12.51 -10.23
N GLY A 232 4.53 -13.04 -9.75
CA GLY A 232 3.33 -13.29 -10.54
C GLY A 232 3.20 -14.71 -11.11
N ASP A 233 4.24 -15.55 -11.01
CA ASP A 233 4.14 -16.92 -11.50
C ASP A 233 3.11 -17.71 -10.66
N PRO A 234 2.20 -18.45 -11.30
CA PRO A 234 1.30 -19.36 -10.61
C PRO A 234 2.07 -20.58 -10.11
N VAL A 235 1.84 -20.94 -8.86
CA VAL A 235 2.52 -22.06 -8.21
C VAL A 235 1.54 -22.87 -7.37
N LYS A 236 1.92 -24.13 -7.13
CA LYS A 236 1.20 -25.02 -6.23
C LYS A 236 2.11 -25.30 -5.03
N VAL A 237 1.60 -25.05 -3.84
CA VAL A 237 2.38 -25.15 -2.59
C VAL A 237 1.67 -26.01 -1.57
N VAL A 238 2.44 -26.73 -0.76
CA VAL A 238 1.99 -27.46 0.42
C VAL A 238 2.32 -26.65 1.66
N VAL A 239 1.39 -26.59 2.61
CA VAL A 239 1.60 -25.96 3.92
C VAL A 239 2.54 -26.85 4.74
N ALA A 240 3.80 -26.45 4.87
CA ALA A 240 4.78 -27.21 5.62
C ALA A 240 4.67 -26.94 7.12
N SER A 241 4.47 -25.66 7.49
CA SER A 241 4.40 -25.23 8.88
C SER A 241 3.57 -23.95 9.03
N ALA A 242 2.94 -23.75 10.19
CA ALA A 242 2.26 -22.51 10.56
C ALA A 242 2.49 -22.22 12.05
N ASN A 243 3.27 -21.18 12.34
CA ASN A 243 3.73 -20.87 13.69
C ASN A 243 3.13 -19.55 14.20
N THR A 244 2.28 -19.61 15.21
CA THR A 244 1.62 -18.43 15.80
C THR A 244 2.55 -17.53 16.61
N GLU A 245 3.65 -18.07 17.14
CA GLU A 245 4.65 -17.31 17.91
C GLU A 245 5.48 -16.42 16.98
N SER A 246 6.03 -16.99 15.89
CA SER A 246 6.72 -16.19 14.87
C SER A 246 5.77 -15.49 13.89
N ARG A 247 4.49 -15.89 13.85
CA ARG A 247 3.47 -15.45 12.89
C ARG A 247 3.90 -15.69 11.44
N GLU A 248 4.48 -16.86 11.19
CA GLU A 248 5.00 -17.27 9.89
C GLU A 248 4.30 -18.53 9.42
N ILE A 249 4.23 -18.67 8.10
CA ILE A 249 3.71 -19.86 7.42
C ILE A 249 4.79 -20.25 6.42
N ASP A 250 5.24 -21.49 6.53
CA ASP A 250 6.23 -22.06 5.62
C ASP A 250 5.53 -22.92 4.58
N PHE A 251 5.98 -22.76 3.36
CA PHE A 251 5.53 -23.51 2.20
C PHE A 251 6.67 -24.30 1.59
N VAL A 252 6.30 -25.40 0.93
CA VAL A 252 7.16 -26.13 -0.01
C VAL A 252 6.41 -26.26 -1.33
N PHE A 253 7.14 -26.36 -2.45
CA PHE A 253 6.49 -26.65 -3.72
C PHE A 253 5.91 -28.07 -3.70
N ALA A 254 4.71 -28.21 -4.27
CA ALA A 254 3.98 -29.48 -4.37
C ALA A 254 4.54 -30.40 -5.47
#